data_AF-A0AAV0WQP4-F1
#
_entry.id   AF-A0AAV0WQP4-F1
#
_cell.length_a   1.000
_cell.length_b   1.000
_cell.length_c   1.000
_cell.angle_alpha   90.00
_cell.angle_beta   90.00
_cell.angle_gamma   90.00
#
_symmetry.space_group_name_H-M   'P 1'
#
loop_
_entity.id
_entity.type
_entity.pdbx_description
1 polymer ?
#
loop_
_entity_poly.entity_id
_entity_poly.type
_entity_poly.pdbx_seq_one_letter_code
_entity_poly.pdbx_strand_id
1 'polypeptide(L)'
;MFNCFLCTENKFTSTNQYIWHLKVYHNLDSQSLYTCKQDNCFRDFLGLHKFRQHLNRTHANKSNSITQLNVEIDGPLENDSGSTAFDPNITNENSFGKNIINCTFKDIVTNNVSSFIAKLYSKPNVTETLLQEIVEGVNELFSNEIITHLKKKVFSVLTNYDTSKKTEIEEMFNVLENPFLEFKTKHLRIKYFENHNLFFKPTTVVVGYMKQKKKVEGIDRLLMVPVQGHLLSFKSNLKSFFELPDIYETALKFTNDSLSSTGILTSFLNGSTWKKIKCSFSDKIVFSIFLYYDDAEMGNPG
;
A
#
# COMPACT_ATOMS: atom_id res chain seq x y z
N MET A 1 -18.67 -1.71 -27.83
CA MET A 1 -17.30 -1.15 -27.88
C MET A 1 -17.27 0.03 -26.94
N PHE A 2 -16.16 0.25 -26.22
CA PHE A 2 -16.05 1.33 -25.24
C PHE A 2 -15.24 2.50 -25.80
N ASN A 3 -15.65 3.71 -25.46
CA ASN A 3 -15.03 4.98 -25.85
C ASN A 3 -14.35 5.67 -24.66
N CYS A 4 -13.15 6.21 -24.85
CA CYS A 4 -12.52 6.98 -23.78
C CYS A 4 -13.22 8.33 -23.57
N PHE A 5 -13.44 8.71 -22.30
CA PHE A 5 -14.01 10.02 -21.98
C PHE A 5 -12.96 11.14 -21.89
N LEU A 6 -11.67 10.77 -21.92
CA LEU A 6 -10.51 11.65 -21.80
C LEU A 6 -9.68 11.78 -23.09
N CYS A 7 -9.85 10.88 -24.06
CA CYS A 7 -9.18 10.96 -25.36
C CYS A 7 -10.07 10.45 -26.50
N THR A 8 -9.58 10.60 -27.73
CA THR A 8 -10.29 10.22 -28.96
C THR A 8 -10.23 8.71 -29.28
N GLU A 9 -9.63 7.90 -28.40
CA GLU A 9 -9.52 6.45 -28.57
C GLU A 9 -10.85 5.74 -28.28
N ASN A 10 -11.42 5.11 -29.31
CA ASN A 10 -12.81 4.64 -29.32
C ASN A 10 -12.96 3.16 -29.75
N LYS A 11 -11.93 2.34 -29.50
CA LYS A 11 -11.86 0.97 -30.07
C LYS A 11 -11.62 -0.14 -29.04
N PHE A 12 -12.15 -0.01 -27.83
CA PHE A 12 -12.00 -1.07 -26.83
C PHE A 12 -13.12 -2.11 -26.96
N THR A 13 -12.77 -3.38 -27.17
CA THR A 13 -13.75 -4.46 -27.35
C THR A 13 -14.12 -5.14 -26.02
N SER A 14 -13.32 -4.94 -24.97
CA SER A 14 -13.61 -5.46 -23.63
C SER A 14 -13.47 -4.40 -22.53
N THR A 15 -14.23 -4.58 -21.45
CA THR A 15 -14.15 -3.73 -20.25
C THR A 15 -12.72 -3.70 -19.68
N ASN A 16 -12.00 -4.83 -19.75
CA ASN A 16 -10.65 -4.94 -19.21
C ASN A 16 -9.64 -4.12 -20.02
N GLN A 17 -9.72 -4.18 -21.35
CA GLN A 17 -8.86 -3.35 -22.22
C GLN A 17 -9.13 -1.86 -22.00
N TYR A 18 -10.41 -1.49 -21.86
CA TYR A 18 -10.78 -0.10 -21.59
C TYR A 18 -10.25 0.39 -20.22
N ILE A 19 -10.43 -0.41 -19.16
CA ILE A 19 -9.91 -0.09 -17.83
C ILE A 19 -8.38 -0.01 -17.82
N TRP A 20 -7.71 -0.91 -18.52
CA TRP A 20 -6.26 -0.88 -18.63
C TRP A 20 -5.78 0.40 -19.31
N HIS A 21 -6.44 0.81 -20.39
CA HIS A 21 -6.16 2.07 -21.05
C HIS A 21 -6.30 3.27 -20.09
N LEU A 22 -7.39 3.35 -19.33
CA LEU A 22 -7.59 4.41 -18.34
C LEU A 22 -6.52 4.44 -17.25
N LYS A 23 -6.06 3.27 -16.79
CA LYS A 23 -4.98 3.18 -15.79
C LYS A 23 -3.63 3.62 -16.34
N VAL A 24 -3.29 3.18 -17.55
CA VAL A 24 -1.93 3.33 -18.08
C VAL A 24 -1.73 4.66 -18.79
N TYR A 25 -2.72 5.13 -19.55
CA TYR A 25 -2.59 6.35 -20.37
C TYR A 25 -3.15 7.60 -19.68
N HIS A 26 -4.07 7.43 -18.72
CA HIS A 26 -4.67 8.55 -17.99
C HIS A 26 -4.37 8.53 -16.49
N ASN A 27 -3.58 7.55 -16.02
CA ASN A 27 -3.15 7.41 -14.64
C ASN A 27 -4.31 7.44 -13.62
N LEU A 28 -5.49 6.96 -14.02
CA LEU A 28 -6.66 6.90 -13.13
C LEU A 28 -6.52 5.72 -12.17
N ASP A 29 -6.70 5.99 -10.89
CA ASP A 29 -6.53 5.04 -9.79
C ASP A 29 -7.85 4.68 -9.08
N SER A 30 -7.75 3.94 -7.97
CA SER A 30 -8.93 3.53 -7.20
C SER A 30 -9.70 4.66 -6.52
N GLN A 31 -9.14 5.87 -6.44
CA GLN A 31 -9.77 7.05 -5.82
C GLN A 31 -10.20 8.09 -6.86
N SER A 32 -9.75 7.95 -8.10
CA SER A 32 -10.10 8.82 -9.22
C SER A 32 -11.61 8.78 -9.53
N LEU A 33 -12.11 9.89 -10.08
CA LEU A 33 -13.47 10.00 -10.58
C LEU A 33 -13.55 9.48 -12.03
N TYR A 34 -14.44 8.53 -12.26
CA TYR A 34 -14.66 7.92 -13.57
C TYR A 34 -16.03 8.34 -14.11
N THR A 35 -16.04 9.04 -15.26
CA THR A 35 -17.28 9.41 -15.95
C THR A 35 -17.56 8.42 -17.07
N CYS A 36 -18.72 7.77 -17.02
CA CYS A 36 -19.20 6.99 -18.16
C CYS A 36 -19.69 7.96 -19.24
N LYS A 37 -19.21 7.78 -20.49
CA LYS A 37 -19.71 8.45 -21.70
C LYS A 37 -20.09 7.44 -22.80
N GLN A 38 -20.47 6.22 -22.40
CA GLN A 38 -20.90 5.17 -23.34
C GLN A 38 -22.38 5.32 -23.64
N ASP A 39 -22.77 5.28 -24.92
CA ASP A 39 -24.17 5.20 -25.36
C ASP A 39 -25.12 6.17 -24.62
N ASN A 40 -24.69 7.44 -24.48
CA ASN A 40 -25.45 8.49 -23.78
C ASN A 40 -25.63 8.29 -22.25
N CYS A 41 -24.80 7.45 -21.63
CA CYS A 41 -24.62 7.41 -20.19
C CYS A 41 -23.74 8.58 -19.75
N PHE A 42 -24.06 9.20 -18.61
CA PHE A 42 -23.33 10.34 -18.01
C PHE A 42 -23.11 10.15 -16.51
N ARG A 43 -22.98 8.91 -16.04
CA ARG A 43 -22.83 8.61 -14.61
C ARG A 43 -21.38 8.73 -14.17
N ASP A 44 -21.19 9.37 -13.02
CA ASP A 44 -19.89 9.48 -12.35
C ASP A 44 -19.73 8.44 -11.25
N PHE A 45 -18.52 7.92 -11.11
CA PHE A 45 -18.19 6.91 -10.12
C PHE A 45 -16.88 7.26 -9.43
N LEU A 46 -16.93 7.38 -8.10
CA LEU A 46 -15.72 7.45 -7.29
C LEU A 46 -15.12 6.05 -7.18
N GLY A 47 -14.01 5.86 -7.87
CA GLY A 47 -13.21 4.64 -7.83
C GLY A 47 -13.58 3.57 -8.86
N LEU A 48 -12.53 2.89 -9.32
CA LEU A 48 -12.55 1.97 -10.44
C LEU A 48 -13.51 0.78 -10.28
N HIS A 49 -13.67 0.26 -9.05
CA HIS A 49 -14.47 -0.94 -8.81
C HIS A 49 -15.93 -0.72 -9.21
N LYS A 50 -16.52 0.40 -8.77
CA LYS A 50 -17.90 0.77 -9.08
C LYS A 50 -18.08 1.03 -10.58
N PHE A 51 -17.11 1.73 -11.18
CA PHE A 51 -17.11 1.98 -12.62
C PHE A 51 -17.06 0.68 -13.44
N ARG A 52 -16.15 -0.25 -13.07
CA ARG A 52 -16.04 -1.57 -13.72
C ARG A 52 -17.32 -2.38 -13.62
N GLN A 53 -17.95 -2.38 -12.44
CA GLN A 53 -19.21 -3.07 -12.22
C GLN A 53 -20.31 -2.49 -13.09
N HIS A 54 -20.40 -1.16 -13.19
CA HIS A 54 -21.35 -0.48 -14.06
C HIS A 54 -21.15 -0.84 -15.53
N LEU A 55 -19.91 -0.77 -16.05
CA LEU A 55 -19.60 -1.13 -17.43
C LEU A 55 -20.00 -2.58 -17.73
N ASN A 56 -19.67 -3.52 -16.85
CA ASN A 56 -20.01 -4.94 -17.04
C ASN A 56 -21.52 -5.22 -16.96
N ARG A 57 -22.28 -4.45 -16.18
CA ARG A 57 -23.73 -4.64 -16.03
C ARG A 57 -24.53 -3.97 -17.13
N THR A 58 -24.07 -2.82 -17.61
CA THR A 58 -24.87 -1.88 -18.41
C THR A 58 -24.39 -1.83 -19.86
N HIS A 59 -23.10 -2.05 -20.10
CA HIS A 59 -22.46 -1.79 -21.41
C HIS A 59 -21.67 -3.00 -21.95
N ALA A 60 -21.49 -4.07 -21.17
CA ALA A 60 -20.96 -5.32 -21.68
C ALA A 60 -22.10 -6.13 -22.30
N ASN A 61 -21.94 -6.50 -23.57
CA ASN A 61 -22.85 -7.42 -24.25
C ASN A 61 -22.90 -8.74 -23.50
N LYS A 62 -24.06 -9.05 -22.91
CA LYS A 62 -24.31 -10.31 -22.21
C LYS A 62 -24.21 -11.48 -23.19
N SER A 63 -23.10 -12.20 -23.15
CA SER A 63 -23.12 -13.64 -23.40
C SER A 63 -23.05 -14.33 -22.05
N ASN A 64 -24.09 -15.13 -21.79
CA ASN A 64 -24.28 -16.07 -20.68
C ASN A 64 -24.97 -15.52 -19.42
N SER A 65 -26.26 -15.85 -19.38
CA SER A 65 -27.11 -16.02 -18.22
C SER A 65 -26.43 -16.88 -17.14
N ILE A 66 -26.64 -16.53 -15.87
CA ILE A 66 -27.16 -17.39 -14.80
C ILE A 66 -27.54 -16.47 -13.61
N THR A 67 -28.86 -16.44 -13.37
CA THR A 67 -29.65 -16.12 -12.16
C THR A 67 -29.22 -15.01 -11.20
N GLN A 68 -29.98 -13.92 -11.27
CA GLN A 68 -30.27 -13.01 -10.15
C GLN A 68 -31.23 -13.69 -9.16
N LEU A 69 -30.94 -13.60 -7.86
CA LEU A 69 -31.96 -13.52 -6.83
C LEU A 69 -32.21 -12.03 -6.58
N ASN A 70 -33.44 -11.60 -6.90
CA ASN A 70 -33.96 -10.27 -6.64
C ASN A 70 -34.18 -10.08 -5.13
N VAL A 71 -33.75 -8.92 -4.62
CA VAL A 71 -34.49 -8.22 -3.56
C VAL A 71 -34.65 -6.79 -4.06
N GLU A 72 -35.85 -6.51 -4.59
CA GLU A 72 -36.37 -5.16 -4.78
C GLU A 72 -36.92 -4.68 -3.43
N ILE A 73 -36.56 -3.47 -3.01
CA ILE A 73 -37.42 -2.65 -2.16
C ILE A 73 -37.36 -1.23 -2.72
N ASP A 74 -38.53 -0.77 -3.16
CA ASP A 74 -38.81 0.55 -3.69
C ASP A 74 -39.58 1.37 -2.61
N GLY A 75 -39.07 2.57 -2.31
CA GLY A 75 -39.73 3.72 -1.65
C GLY A 75 -39.98 3.71 -0.13
N PRO A 76 -40.22 4.87 0.53
CA PRO A 76 -40.07 6.27 0.10
C PRO A 76 -39.17 7.13 1.02
N LEU A 77 -38.88 8.36 0.56
CA LEU A 77 -38.21 9.45 1.28
C LEU A 77 -38.95 9.84 2.58
N GLU A 78 -38.22 9.92 3.69
CA GLU A 78 -38.56 10.80 4.82
C GLU A 78 -37.38 11.74 5.11
N ASN A 79 -37.70 13.03 5.11
CA ASN A 79 -36.86 14.11 5.62
C ASN A 79 -36.65 13.91 7.12
N ASP A 80 -35.40 13.89 7.57
CA ASP A 80 -35.09 14.48 8.87
C ASP A 80 -33.91 15.45 8.73
N SER A 81 -34.15 16.63 9.27
CA SER A 81 -33.33 17.82 9.15
C SER A 81 -32.32 17.82 10.28
N GLY A 82 -31.14 17.27 10.04
CA GLY A 82 -29.98 17.37 10.91
C GLY A 82 -28.82 17.99 10.15
N SER A 83 -28.76 19.32 10.11
CA SER A 83 -27.69 20.07 9.48
C SER A 83 -26.35 19.84 10.20
N THR A 84 -25.49 18.97 9.66
CA THR A 84 -24.04 19.07 9.83
C THR A 84 -23.44 19.46 8.48
N ALA A 85 -23.04 20.72 8.39
CA ALA A 85 -22.30 21.23 7.25
C ALA A 85 -20.99 20.43 7.13
N PHE A 86 -20.92 19.56 6.13
CA PHE A 86 -19.66 19.09 5.58
C PHE A 86 -19.00 20.29 4.91
N ASP A 87 -17.91 20.79 5.49
CA ASP A 87 -16.96 21.63 4.77
C ASP A 87 -16.11 20.71 3.87
N PRO A 88 -16.22 20.78 2.53
CA PRO A 88 -15.54 19.86 1.63
C PRO A 88 -14.12 20.33 1.27
N ASN A 89 -13.56 21.34 1.95
CA ASN A 89 -12.20 21.80 1.68
C ASN A 89 -11.22 21.25 2.71
N ILE A 90 -10.68 20.06 2.47
CA ILE A 90 -9.26 19.66 2.60
C ILE A 90 -9.16 18.28 1.92
N THR A 91 -9.26 18.25 0.61
CA THR A 91 -8.55 17.24 -0.19
C THR A 91 -7.15 17.81 -0.45
N ASN A 92 -6.26 17.70 0.53
CA ASN A 92 -4.84 17.74 0.24
C ASN A 92 -4.50 16.41 -0.45
N GLU A 93 -4.72 16.39 -1.76
CA GLU A 93 -3.92 15.57 -2.66
C GLU A 93 -2.47 16.03 -2.51
N ASN A 94 -1.77 15.51 -1.50
CA ASN A 94 -0.32 15.48 -1.55
C ASN A 94 0.04 14.44 -2.61
N SER A 95 0.00 14.92 -3.86
CA SER A 95 1.01 14.58 -4.85
C SER A 95 2.32 14.37 -4.09
N PHE A 96 2.78 13.12 -4.02
CA PHE A 96 4.14 12.83 -3.57
C PHE A 96 5.03 13.84 -4.27
N GLY A 97 5.60 14.76 -3.49
CA GLY A 97 6.44 15.81 -4.01
C GLY A 97 7.45 15.18 -4.93
N LYS A 98 7.31 15.43 -6.23
CA LYS A 98 8.37 15.23 -7.21
C LYS A 98 9.46 16.23 -6.86
N ASN A 99 10.19 15.96 -5.79
CA ASN A 99 11.61 16.20 -5.82
C ASN A 99 12.08 15.39 -7.03
N ILE A 100 12.55 16.10 -8.05
CA ILE A 100 13.16 15.53 -9.24
C ILE A 100 14.46 14.88 -8.75
N ILE A 101 14.32 13.71 -8.12
CA ILE A 101 15.39 12.76 -7.95
C ILE A 101 15.65 12.29 -9.37
N ASN A 102 16.87 12.49 -9.85
CA ASN A 102 17.36 11.91 -11.08
C ASN A 102 17.35 10.37 -10.87
N CYS A 103 16.18 9.77 -11.04
CA CYS A 103 15.87 8.41 -10.64
C CYS A 103 16.19 7.52 -11.83
N THR A 104 17.17 6.62 -11.67
CA THR A 104 17.55 5.73 -12.76
C THR A 104 16.43 4.76 -13.07
N PHE A 105 16.43 4.16 -14.25
CA PHE A 105 15.45 3.12 -14.58
C PHE A 105 15.47 1.96 -13.56
N LYS A 106 16.67 1.61 -13.06
CA LYS A 106 16.83 0.62 -11.99
C LYS A 106 16.06 1.03 -10.74
N ASP A 107 16.20 2.27 -10.29
CA ASP A 107 15.52 2.76 -9.08
C ASP A 107 13.99 2.73 -9.23
N ILE A 108 13.48 3.09 -10.41
CA ILE A 108 12.04 3.02 -10.71
C ILE A 108 11.53 1.58 -10.59
N VAL A 109 12.24 0.60 -11.17
CA VAL A 109 11.85 -0.81 -11.10
C VAL A 109 11.96 -1.31 -9.65
N THR A 110 13.07 -1.05 -8.97
CA THR A 110 13.29 -1.44 -7.58
C THR A 110 12.22 -0.88 -6.64
N ASN A 111 11.83 0.38 -6.78
CA ASN A 111 10.78 1.00 -5.96
C ASN A 111 9.40 0.38 -6.20
N ASN A 112 9.08 0.05 -7.45
CA ASN A 112 7.83 -0.63 -7.79
C ASN A 112 7.80 -2.06 -7.23
N VAL A 113 8.91 -2.79 -7.34
CA VAL A 113 9.05 -4.14 -6.77
C VAL A 113 8.95 -4.09 -5.24
N SER A 114 9.66 -3.16 -4.59
CA SER A 114 9.59 -2.95 -3.14
C SER A 114 8.16 -2.67 -2.68
N SER A 115 7.45 -1.78 -3.38
CA SER A 115 6.04 -1.46 -3.11
C SER A 115 5.12 -2.66 -3.31
N PHE A 116 5.37 -3.48 -4.33
CA PHE A 116 4.63 -4.71 -4.56
C PHE A 116 4.82 -5.72 -3.42
N ILE A 117 6.06 -5.95 -2.99
CA ILE A 117 6.39 -6.84 -1.87
C ILE A 117 5.76 -6.34 -0.56
N ALA A 118 5.86 -5.03 -0.27
CA ALA A 118 5.25 -4.45 0.92
C ALA A 118 3.72 -4.65 0.94
N LYS A 119 3.04 -4.51 -0.21
CA LYS A 119 1.59 -4.78 -0.35
C LYS A 119 1.24 -6.26 -0.17
N LEU A 120 2.16 -7.18 -0.41
CA LEU A 120 1.95 -8.60 -0.10
C LEU A 120 2.10 -8.83 1.41
N TYR A 121 3.12 -8.26 2.05
CA TYR A 121 3.31 -8.34 3.50
C TYR A 121 2.15 -7.72 4.30
N SER A 122 1.46 -6.71 3.76
CA SER A 122 0.32 -6.10 4.44
C SER A 122 -0.94 -6.97 4.46
N LYS A 123 -0.96 -8.11 3.75
CA LYS A 123 -2.12 -9.00 3.67
C LYS A 123 -2.01 -10.10 4.72
N PRO A 124 -2.96 -10.22 5.67
CA PRO A 124 -2.87 -11.19 6.76
C PRO A 124 -2.91 -12.65 6.27
N ASN A 125 -3.53 -12.90 5.11
CA ASN A 125 -3.68 -14.25 4.56
C ASN A 125 -2.49 -14.69 3.68
N VAL A 126 -1.49 -13.83 3.48
CA VAL A 126 -0.30 -14.16 2.70
C VAL A 126 0.77 -14.70 3.64
N THR A 127 0.99 -16.01 3.59
CA THR A 127 2.09 -16.66 4.33
C THR A 127 3.44 -16.35 3.68
N GLU A 128 4.53 -16.50 4.42
CA GLU A 128 5.89 -16.32 3.86
C GLU A 128 6.17 -17.29 2.72
N THR A 129 5.67 -18.53 2.81
CA THR A 129 5.80 -19.52 1.74
C THR A 129 5.07 -19.08 0.47
N LEU A 130 3.82 -18.63 0.61
CA LEU A 130 3.04 -18.13 -0.53
C LEU A 130 3.69 -16.87 -1.15
N LEU A 131 4.23 -15.97 -0.32
CA LEU A 131 4.94 -14.80 -0.81
C LEU A 131 6.18 -15.22 -1.62
N GLN A 132 6.94 -16.21 -1.15
CA GLN A 132 8.09 -16.75 -1.86
C GLN A 132 7.67 -17.36 -3.21
N GLU A 133 6.62 -18.18 -3.24
CA GLU A 133 6.07 -18.76 -4.48
C GLU A 133 5.64 -17.67 -5.48
N ILE A 134 5.01 -16.59 -5.01
CA ILE A 134 4.64 -15.46 -5.86
C ILE A 134 5.89 -14.79 -6.43
N VAL A 135 6.91 -14.52 -5.61
CA VAL A 135 8.16 -13.90 -6.07
C VAL A 135 8.86 -14.76 -7.10
N GLU A 136 8.96 -16.07 -6.85
CA GLU A 136 9.56 -17.03 -7.77
C GLU A 136 8.78 -17.11 -9.08
N GLY A 137 7.45 -17.26 -9.03
CA GLY A 137 6.62 -17.34 -10.24
C GLY A 137 6.66 -16.07 -11.09
N VAL A 138 6.72 -14.88 -10.46
CA VAL A 138 6.88 -13.62 -11.22
C VAL A 138 8.30 -13.52 -11.77
N ASN A 139 9.33 -13.91 -11.03
CA ASN A 139 10.70 -13.88 -11.52
C ASN A 139 10.89 -14.83 -12.72
N GLU A 140 10.37 -16.06 -12.64
CA GLU A 140 10.36 -17.02 -13.74
C GLU A 140 9.66 -16.46 -14.98
N LEU A 141 8.52 -15.78 -14.82
CA LEU A 141 7.81 -15.16 -15.95
C LEU A 141 8.70 -14.21 -16.76
N PHE A 142 9.55 -13.43 -16.09
CA PHE A 142 10.48 -12.50 -16.75
C PHE A 142 11.77 -13.17 -17.22
N SER A 143 12.25 -14.19 -16.49
CA SER A 143 13.47 -14.95 -16.83
C SER A 143 13.26 -15.99 -17.95
N ASN A 144 12.02 -16.38 -18.25
CA ASN A 144 11.69 -17.42 -19.25
C ASN A 144 11.72 -16.90 -20.71
N GLU A 145 12.86 -16.36 -21.13
CA GLU A 145 13.15 -15.92 -22.52
C GLU A 145 12.27 -14.79 -23.08
N ILE A 146 11.18 -14.39 -22.42
CA ILE A 146 10.28 -13.31 -22.87
C ILE A 146 11.07 -12.01 -23.07
N ILE A 147 11.83 -11.62 -22.05
CA ILE A 147 12.67 -10.42 -22.09
C ILE A 147 13.80 -10.58 -23.11
N THR A 148 14.42 -11.74 -23.19
CA THR A 148 15.48 -12.06 -24.16
C THR A 148 15.00 -11.96 -25.61
N HIS A 149 13.80 -12.43 -25.91
CA HIS A 149 13.19 -12.29 -27.23
C HIS A 149 12.84 -10.84 -27.56
N LEU A 150 12.33 -10.07 -26.58
CA LEU A 150 12.08 -8.64 -26.76
C LEU A 150 13.40 -7.90 -27.03
N LYS A 151 14.45 -8.17 -26.23
CA LYS A 151 15.79 -7.63 -26.39
C LYS A 151 16.31 -7.92 -27.80
N LYS A 152 16.28 -9.16 -28.28
CA LYS A 152 16.72 -9.51 -29.64
C LYS A 152 16.00 -8.72 -30.73
N LYS A 153 14.67 -8.58 -30.64
CA LYS A 153 13.87 -7.82 -31.62
C LYS A 153 14.18 -6.32 -31.61
N VAL A 154 14.38 -5.74 -30.43
CA VAL A 154 14.72 -4.32 -30.30
C VAL A 154 16.13 -4.07 -30.84
N PHE A 155 17.10 -4.93 -30.51
CA PHE A 155 18.47 -4.81 -30.97
C PHE A 155 18.64 -5.03 -32.48
N SER A 156 17.79 -5.84 -33.13
CA SER A 156 17.81 -5.99 -34.59
C SER A 156 17.40 -4.72 -35.35
N VAL A 157 16.61 -3.84 -34.72
CA VAL A 157 16.17 -2.56 -35.29
C VAL A 157 17.16 -1.43 -34.98
N LEU A 158 17.92 -1.56 -33.89
CA LEU A 158 18.89 -0.56 -33.41
C LEU A 158 20.28 -0.66 -34.06
N THR A 159 20.43 -1.40 -35.16
CA THR A 159 21.73 -1.71 -35.81
C THR A 159 22.54 -0.48 -36.25
N ASN A 160 21.91 0.69 -36.42
CA ASN A 160 22.56 1.95 -36.84
C ASN A 160 22.60 3.05 -35.76
N TYR A 161 22.34 2.73 -34.50
CA TYR A 161 22.33 3.72 -33.41
C TYR A 161 23.68 3.82 -32.68
N ASP A 162 23.87 4.96 -32.04
CA ASP A 162 25.01 5.25 -31.15
C ASP A 162 25.18 4.15 -30.08
N THR A 163 26.42 3.67 -29.93
CA THR A 163 26.83 2.62 -29.00
C THR A 163 26.39 2.95 -27.56
N SER A 164 26.45 4.23 -27.16
CA SER A 164 26.08 4.64 -25.80
C SER A 164 24.60 4.38 -25.48
N LYS A 165 23.68 4.73 -26.39
CA LYS A 165 22.24 4.49 -26.20
C LYS A 165 21.88 3.00 -26.24
N LYS A 166 22.63 2.22 -27.02
CA LYS A 166 22.47 0.77 -27.08
C LYS A 166 22.82 0.12 -25.74
N THR A 167 23.88 0.58 -25.08
CA THR A 167 24.26 0.12 -23.74
C THR A 167 23.22 0.51 -22.69
N GLU A 168 22.69 1.74 -22.73
CA GLU A 168 21.62 2.16 -21.82
C GLU A 168 20.37 1.27 -21.94
N ILE A 169 19.93 0.99 -23.17
CA ILE A 169 18.79 0.10 -23.43
C ILE A 169 19.11 -1.33 -22.97
N GLU A 170 20.35 -1.80 -23.16
CA GLU A 170 20.80 -3.10 -22.66
C GLU A 170 20.66 -3.22 -21.14
N GLU A 171 21.10 -2.20 -20.41
CA GLU A 171 21.00 -2.15 -18.95
C GLU A 171 19.53 -2.17 -18.50
N MET A 172 18.64 -1.44 -19.17
CA MET A 172 17.20 -1.49 -18.88
C MET A 172 16.63 -2.91 -19.03
N PHE A 173 17.02 -3.62 -20.08
CA PHE A 173 16.60 -5.01 -20.26
C PHE A 173 17.14 -5.94 -19.18
N ASN A 174 18.41 -5.77 -18.80
CA ASN A 174 19.03 -6.60 -17.76
C ASN A 174 18.34 -6.40 -16.40
N VAL A 175 17.90 -5.17 -16.09
CA VAL A 175 17.09 -4.87 -14.90
C VAL A 175 15.74 -5.59 -14.95
N LEU A 176 15.06 -5.58 -16.09
CA LEU A 176 13.75 -6.24 -16.25
C LEU A 176 13.82 -7.76 -16.26
N GLU A 177 14.95 -8.35 -16.65
CA GLU A 177 15.19 -9.80 -16.60
C GLU A 177 15.36 -10.30 -15.16
N ASN A 178 15.81 -9.42 -14.25
CA ASN A 178 16.06 -9.74 -12.84
C ASN A 178 15.45 -8.69 -11.88
N PRO A 179 14.12 -8.41 -11.94
CA PRO A 179 13.53 -7.31 -11.19
C PRO A 179 13.49 -7.59 -9.68
N PHE A 180 13.54 -8.86 -9.27
CA PHE A 180 13.56 -9.30 -7.87
C PHE A 180 14.96 -9.63 -7.34
N LEU A 181 16.04 -9.22 -8.02
CA LEU A 181 17.41 -9.56 -7.60
C LEU A 181 17.67 -9.23 -6.12
N GLU A 182 17.23 -8.06 -5.67
CA GLU A 182 17.38 -7.59 -4.29
C GLU A 182 16.29 -8.11 -3.33
N PHE A 183 15.30 -8.85 -3.84
CA PHE A 183 14.11 -9.33 -3.10
C PHE A 183 13.90 -10.85 -3.20
N LYS A 184 14.86 -11.57 -3.81
CA LYS A 184 14.72 -12.99 -4.19
C LYS A 184 14.43 -13.91 -3.01
N THR A 185 15.06 -13.64 -1.87
CA THR A 185 14.90 -14.43 -0.65
C THR A 185 14.40 -13.56 0.49
N LYS A 186 13.76 -14.18 1.48
CA LYS A 186 13.34 -13.50 2.71
C LYS A 186 14.46 -12.66 3.33
N HIS A 187 15.67 -13.23 3.41
CA HIS A 187 16.83 -12.53 3.94
C HIS A 187 17.15 -11.26 3.16
N LEU A 188 17.15 -11.33 1.82
CA LEU A 188 17.41 -10.16 0.96
C LEU A 188 16.31 -9.11 1.09
N ARG A 189 15.03 -9.52 1.14
CA ARG A 189 13.90 -8.62 1.38
C ARG A 189 14.04 -7.86 2.68
N ILE A 190 14.26 -8.57 3.79
CA ILE A 190 14.44 -7.95 5.11
C ILE A 190 15.64 -7.01 5.10
N LYS A 191 16.79 -7.45 4.56
CA LYS A 191 17.99 -6.61 4.46
C LYS A 191 17.74 -5.35 3.65
N TYR A 192 17.01 -5.44 2.54
CA TYR A 192 16.63 -4.27 1.74
C TYR A 192 15.80 -3.31 2.59
N PHE A 193 14.75 -3.80 3.24
CA PHE A 193 13.87 -2.93 4.04
C PHE A 193 14.60 -2.32 5.26
N GLU A 194 15.50 -3.06 5.91
CA GLU A 194 16.34 -2.53 7.00
C GLU A 194 17.24 -1.39 6.49
N ASN A 195 17.95 -1.60 5.39
CA ASN A 195 18.87 -0.61 4.82
C ASN A 195 18.16 0.67 4.35
N HIS A 196 16.88 0.59 3.99
CA HIS A 196 16.08 1.72 3.53
C HIS A 196 15.17 2.30 4.63
N ASN A 197 15.35 1.92 5.90
CA ASN A 197 14.52 2.35 7.03
C ASN A 197 13.01 2.05 6.86
N LEU A 198 12.68 1.01 6.10
CA LEU A 198 11.32 0.54 5.83
C LEU A 198 10.92 -0.63 6.75
N PHE A 199 11.86 -1.21 7.48
CA PHE A 199 11.61 -2.27 8.46
C PHE A 199 12.43 -2.05 9.74
N PHE A 200 11.75 -2.06 10.87
CA PHE A 200 12.37 -1.95 12.19
C PHE A 200 12.50 -3.34 12.80
N LYS A 201 13.72 -3.85 12.83
CA LYS A 201 14.00 -5.15 13.44
C LYS A 201 13.78 -5.09 14.96
N PRO A 202 12.96 -5.98 15.54
CA PRO A 202 12.86 -6.11 16.98
C PRO A 202 14.20 -6.52 17.60
N THR A 203 14.50 -5.98 18.77
CA THR A 203 15.65 -6.40 19.58
C THR A 203 15.25 -7.63 20.40
N THR A 204 15.96 -8.74 20.19
CA THR A 204 15.74 -9.97 20.97
C THR A 204 16.50 -9.89 22.29
N VAL A 205 15.78 -10.09 23.40
CA VAL A 205 16.35 -10.18 24.74
C VAL A 205 15.99 -11.53 25.36
N VAL A 206 16.91 -12.11 26.13
CA VAL A 206 16.61 -13.32 26.92
C VAL A 206 15.92 -12.88 28.20
N VAL A 207 14.66 -13.30 28.37
CA VAL A 207 13.82 -12.94 29.52
C VAL A 207 13.97 -13.98 30.64
N GLY A 208 14.35 -15.21 30.30
CA GLY A 208 14.57 -16.27 31.26
C GLY A 208 14.97 -17.58 30.60
N TYR A 209 14.85 -18.67 31.32
CA TYR A 209 15.14 -20.01 30.81
C TYR A 209 14.03 -20.97 31.25
N MET A 210 13.64 -21.88 30.36
CA MET A 210 12.65 -22.90 30.64
C MET A 210 13.20 -24.30 30.32
N LYS A 211 12.76 -25.30 31.10
CA LYS A 211 13.09 -26.70 30.83
C LYS A 211 12.29 -27.19 29.64
N GLN A 212 12.95 -27.61 28.57
CA GLN A 212 12.34 -28.18 27.39
C GLN A 212 12.96 -29.54 27.08
N LYS A 213 12.11 -30.53 26.77
CA LYS A 213 12.57 -31.84 26.31
C LYS A 213 12.98 -31.72 24.84
N LYS A 214 14.25 -31.98 24.53
CA LYS A 214 14.78 -31.97 23.16
C LYS A 214 15.52 -33.27 22.87
N LYS A 215 15.42 -33.72 21.63
CA LYS A 215 16.16 -34.87 21.14
C LYS A 215 17.55 -34.40 20.71
N VAL A 216 18.57 -34.82 21.44
CA VAL A 216 19.99 -34.54 21.13
C VAL A 216 20.66 -35.87 20.87
N GLU A 217 21.23 -36.02 19.67
CA GLU A 217 21.89 -37.27 19.24
C GLU A 217 20.96 -38.51 19.36
N GLY A 218 19.67 -38.32 19.07
CA GLY A 218 18.68 -39.39 19.16
C GLY A 218 18.16 -39.69 20.58
N ILE A 219 18.74 -39.09 21.62
CA ILE A 219 18.35 -39.28 23.02
C ILE A 219 17.53 -38.07 23.49
N ASP A 220 16.44 -38.35 24.18
CA ASP A 220 15.64 -37.32 24.84
C ASP A 220 16.37 -36.75 26.05
N ARG A 221 16.72 -35.46 26.01
CA ARG A 221 17.36 -34.74 27.12
C ARG A 221 16.48 -33.57 27.55
N LEU A 222 16.46 -33.31 28.85
CA LEU A 222 15.83 -32.12 29.41
C LEU A 222 16.86 -30.99 29.45
N LEU A 223 16.67 -29.94 28.65
CA LEU A 223 17.60 -28.83 28.50
C LEU A 223 16.96 -27.52 28.99
N MET A 224 17.78 -26.64 29.56
CA MET A 224 17.39 -25.25 29.79
C MET A 224 17.52 -24.47 28.49
N VAL A 225 16.40 -23.98 27.97
CA VAL A 225 16.32 -23.22 26.71
C VAL A 225 15.98 -21.76 27.05
N PRO A 226 16.69 -20.78 26.47
CA PRO A 226 16.38 -19.37 26.70
C PRO A 226 14.98 -19.04 26.18
N VAL A 227 14.19 -18.38 27.03
CA VAL A 227 12.94 -17.74 26.66
C VAL A 227 13.27 -16.35 26.16
N GLN A 228 12.87 -16.04 24.94
CA GLN A 228 13.20 -14.79 24.27
C GLN A 228 11.97 -13.86 24.24
N GLY A 229 12.21 -12.60 24.56
CA GLY A 229 11.29 -11.50 24.31
C GLY A 229 11.79 -10.67 23.13
N HIS A 230 10.87 -10.10 22.35
CA HIS A 230 11.20 -9.23 21.22
C HIS A 230 10.69 -7.82 21.51
N LEU A 231 11.60 -6.85 21.56
CA LEU A 231 11.32 -5.47 21.93
C LEU A 231 11.43 -4.55 20.71
N LEU A 232 10.45 -3.67 20.53
CA LEU A 232 10.48 -2.59 19.56
C LEU A 232 10.70 -1.25 20.27
N SER A 233 11.73 -0.51 19.87
CA SER A 233 12.05 0.80 20.46
C SER A 233 11.01 1.83 20.06
N PHE A 234 10.15 2.24 20.99
CA PHE A 234 9.17 3.30 20.77
C PHE A 234 9.83 4.60 20.29
N LYS A 235 10.96 4.97 20.90
CA LYS A 235 11.72 6.17 20.55
C LYS A 235 12.15 6.16 19.08
N SER A 236 12.71 5.05 18.61
CA SER A 236 13.21 4.93 17.24
C SER A 236 12.06 4.92 16.24
N ASN A 237 11.00 4.15 16.53
CA ASN A 237 9.83 4.04 15.65
C ASN A 237 9.09 5.36 15.52
N LEU A 238 8.82 6.06 16.63
CA LEU A 238 8.16 7.37 16.61
C LEU A 238 9.00 8.41 15.87
N LYS A 239 10.31 8.42 16.08
CA LYS A 239 11.20 9.31 15.35
C LYS A 239 11.03 9.11 13.84
N SER A 240 11.17 7.88 13.36
CA SER A 240 11.03 7.59 11.94
C SER A 240 9.62 7.86 11.40
N PHE A 241 8.58 7.64 12.21
CA PHE A 241 7.20 7.99 11.84
C PHE A 241 7.03 9.50 11.65
N PHE A 242 7.55 10.33 12.56
CA PHE A 242 7.47 11.78 12.42
C PHE A 242 8.39 12.33 11.32
N GLU A 243 9.45 11.61 10.94
CA GLU A 243 10.32 11.96 9.80
C GLU A 243 9.67 11.66 8.44
N LEU A 244 8.53 10.96 8.39
CA LEU A 244 7.77 10.81 7.16
C LEU A 244 7.24 12.17 6.67
N PRO A 245 7.13 12.39 5.34
CA PRO A 245 6.66 13.64 4.78
C PRO A 245 5.33 14.10 5.40
N ASP A 246 5.29 15.37 5.80
CA ASP A 246 4.12 16.06 6.37
C ASP A 246 3.57 15.52 7.70
N ILE A 247 4.07 14.39 8.22
CA ILE A 247 3.52 13.79 9.45
C ILE A 247 3.78 14.67 10.67
N TYR A 248 5.01 15.12 10.87
CA TYR A 248 5.36 15.99 11.99
C TYR A 248 4.57 17.30 11.97
N GLU A 249 4.52 17.97 10.82
CA GLU A 249 3.79 19.24 10.66
C GLU A 249 2.28 19.05 10.87
N THR A 250 1.70 17.98 10.33
CA THR A 250 0.29 17.65 10.53
C THR A 250 -0.03 17.40 12.00
N ALA A 251 0.81 16.63 12.70
CA ALA A 251 0.63 16.34 14.12
C ALA A 251 0.78 17.61 14.98
N LEU A 252 1.75 18.46 14.65
CA LEU A 252 1.98 19.72 15.34
C LEU A 252 0.81 20.69 15.16
N LYS A 253 0.33 20.83 13.92
CA LYS A 253 -0.85 21.64 13.59
C LYS A 253 -2.08 21.16 14.36
N PHE A 254 -2.41 19.87 14.28
CA PHE A 254 -3.54 19.29 15.00
C PHE A 254 -3.46 19.54 16.51
N THR A 255 -2.26 19.42 17.09
CA THR A 255 -2.02 19.66 18.52
C THR A 255 -2.31 21.13 18.86
N ASN A 256 -1.78 22.08 18.11
CA ASN A 256 -1.97 23.51 18.36
C ASN A 256 -3.43 23.94 18.17
N ASP A 257 -4.07 23.51 17.09
CA ASP A 257 -5.47 23.80 16.79
C ASP A 257 -6.37 23.30 17.92
N SER A 258 -6.15 22.07 18.37
CA SER A 258 -6.88 21.48 19.50
C SER A 258 -6.71 22.30 20.79
N LEU A 259 -5.48 22.71 21.13
CA LEU A 259 -5.20 23.51 22.33
C LEU A 259 -5.83 24.91 22.31
N SER A 260 -5.99 25.51 21.14
CA SER A 260 -6.57 26.85 20.95
C SER A 260 -8.10 26.88 21.10
N SER A 261 -8.76 25.74 20.88
CA SER A 261 -10.21 25.64 21.04
C SER A 261 -10.62 25.80 22.51
N THR A 262 -11.44 26.82 22.78
CA THR A 262 -11.93 27.15 24.13
C THR A 262 -13.46 27.12 24.13
N GLY A 263 -14.05 26.74 25.27
CA GLY A 263 -15.50 26.74 25.47
C GLY A 263 -16.22 25.41 25.21
N ILE A 264 -15.69 24.52 24.38
CA ILE A 264 -16.26 23.19 24.11
C ILE A 264 -15.14 22.14 24.15
N LEU A 265 -15.36 21.02 24.86
CA LEU A 265 -14.43 19.89 24.87
C LEU A 265 -14.56 19.09 23.58
N THR A 266 -13.63 19.32 22.64
CA THR A 266 -13.61 18.68 21.31
C THR A 266 -12.53 17.61 21.17
N SER A 267 -11.51 17.60 22.05
CA SER A 267 -10.48 16.57 22.07
C SER A 267 -9.93 16.37 23.48
N PHE A 268 -9.09 15.36 23.72
CA PHE A 268 -8.41 15.24 25.00
C PHE A 268 -7.49 16.45 25.28
N LEU A 269 -6.97 17.08 24.22
CA LEU A 269 -5.94 18.11 24.30
C LEU A 269 -6.44 19.47 24.80
N ASN A 270 -7.73 19.80 24.64
CA ASN A 270 -8.31 21.01 25.26
C ASN A 270 -8.84 20.78 26.68
N GLY A 271 -8.82 19.53 27.16
CA GLY A 271 -9.17 19.16 28.52
C GLY A 271 -8.21 19.73 29.57
N SER A 272 -8.73 19.97 30.77
CA SER A 272 -7.96 20.51 31.89
C SER A 272 -6.82 19.58 32.33
N THR A 273 -7.01 18.26 32.22
CA THR A 273 -5.99 17.25 32.52
C THR A 273 -4.77 17.40 31.62
N TRP A 274 -4.96 17.48 30.30
CA TRP A 274 -3.83 17.65 29.38
C TRP A 274 -3.11 18.99 29.59
N LYS A 275 -3.86 20.07 29.82
CA LYS A 275 -3.29 21.39 30.13
C LYS A 275 -2.34 21.33 31.34
N LYS A 276 -2.74 20.63 32.41
CA LYS A 276 -1.88 20.41 33.59
C LYS A 276 -0.62 19.62 33.25
N ILE A 277 -0.73 18.53 32.48
CA ILE A 277 0.42 17.71 32.08
C ILE A 277 1.39 18.53 31.22
N LYS A 278 0.88 19.29 30.23
CA LYS A 278 1.68 20.11 29.33
C LYS A 278 2.46 21.20 30.08
N CYS A 279 1.88 21.80 31.11
CA CYS A 279 2.58 22.80 31.93
C CYS A 279 3.89 22.27 32.54
N SER A 280 3.98 20.98 32.84
CA SER A 280 5.22 20.35 33.35
C SER A 280 6.33 20.23 32.29
N PHE A 281 6.06 20.57 31.04
CA PHE A 281 6.97 20.46 29.89
C PHE A 281 6.96 21.74 29.03
N SER A 282 6.86 22.92 29.66
CA SER A 282 6.65 24.22 29.00
C SER A 282 7.58 24.51 27.82
N ASP A 283 8.82 24.03 27.88
CA ASP A 283 9.86 24.36 26.90
C ASP A 283 10.02 23.27 25.83
N LYS A 284 9.07 22.32 25.75
CA LYS A 284 9.14 21.17 24.85
C LYS A 284 7.90 21.03 23.99
N ILE A 285 8.10 20.44 22.82
CA ILE A 285 7.01 19.95 21.99
C ILE A 285 6.56 18.61 22.57
N VAL A 286 5.27 18.50 22.89
CA VAL A 286 4.69 17.33 23.55
C VAL A 286 3.51 16.83 22.73
N PHE A 287 3.62 15.59 22.26
CA PHE A 287 2.53 14.85 21.63
C PHE A 287 1.92 13.87 22.63
N SER A 288 0.59 13.79 22.66
CA SER A 288 -0.12 12.76 23.43
C SER A 288 -0.10 11.44 22.66
N ILE A 289 0.30 10.35 23.32
CA ILE A 289 0.22 8.99 22.78
C ILE A 289 -0.73 8.20 23.67
N PHE A 290 -1.77 7.64 23.07
CA PHE A 290 -2.71 6.76 23.75
C PHE A 290 -2.34 5.31 23.46
N LEU A 291 -2.10 4.55 24.52
CA LEU A 291 -1.84 3.12 24.44
C LEU A 291 -3.11 2.39 24.85
N TYR A 292 -3.77 1.79 23.88
CA TYR A 292 -4.87 0.87 24.10
C TYR A 292 -4.32 -0.54 24.01
N TYR A 293 -4.51 -1.32 25.07
CA TYR A 293 -4.25 -2.74 25.05
C TYR A 293 -5.56 -3.45 25.36
N ASP A 294 -5.87 -4.47 24.58
CA ASP A 294 -7.06 -5.29 24.77
C ASP A 294 -6.66 -6.49 25.64
N ASP A 295 -7.00 -6.42 26.92
CA ASP A 295 -6.82 -7.52 27.89
C ASP A 295 -8.02 -8.49 27.87
N ALA A 296 -8.83 -8.51 26.80
CA ALA A 296 -9.94 -9.45 26.67
C ALA A 296 -9.45 -10.88 26.36
N GLU A 297 -8.91 -11.55 27.37
CA GLU A 297 -9.02 -13.00 27.49
C GLU A 297 -10.48 -13.35 27.86
N MET A 298 -11.41 -13.20 26.92
CA MET A 298 -12.69 -13.90 27.04
C MET A 298 -12.37 -15.38 26.91
N GLY A 299 -12.28 -16.05 28.06
CA GLY A 299 -11.89 -17.45 28.17
C GLY A 299 -12.58 -18.30 27.11
N ASN A 300 -11.79 -19.03 26.34
CA ASN A 300 -12.29 -20.19 25.59
C ASN A 300 -13.10 -21.03 26.59
N PRO A 301 -14.43 -21.17 26.42
CA PRO A 301 -15.15 -22.23 27.10
C PRO A 301 -14.66 -23.52 26.44
N GLY A 302 -13.80 -24.24 27.17
CA GLY A 302 -13.38 -25.59 26.80
C GLY A 302 -14.52 -26.60 26.87
#